data_AF-A0A0C3B5W1-F1
#
_entry.id   AF-A0A0C3B5W1-F1
#
_cell.length_a   1.000
_cell.length_b   1.000
_cell.length_c   1.000
_cell.angle_alpha   90.00
_cell.angle_beta   90.00
_cell.angle_gamma   90.00
#
_symmetry.space_group_name_H-M   'P 1'
#
loop_
_entity.id
_entity.type
_entity.pdbx_description
1 polymer ?
#
loop_
_entity_poly.entity_id
_entity_poly.type
_entity_poly.pdbx_seq_one_letter_code
_entity_poly.pdbx_strand_id
1 'polypeptide(L)'
;MDREVPEDNLEPSASDSIQATEQLIDYIQNLTHASDSPLIHPIITPRFSISCTPELLRGLRTPLCTYKLIFPKTLTNGVAPIGKYLDAGTKVGLGTDVSGRFNPSILNAIQHASIASKVISLQHNLSDPLKPGYNNHKLSVATLVYLATLGGAQVCGLEDDIGSFALGKSFDALLVKVSSEAGNPDLYPGGKEDVDKYL
;
A
#
# COMPACT_ATOMS: atom_id res chain seq x y z
N MET A 1 2.92 14.80 7.97
CA MET A 1 2.34 15.23 6.68
C MET A 1 2.74 16.69 6.50
N ASP A 2 3.26 17.10 5.35
CA ASP A 2 3.89 18.42 5.18
C ASP A 2 3.23 19.28 4.09
N ARG A 3 2.05 18.85 3.59
CA ARG A 3 1.28 19.63 2.59
C ARG A 3 -0.21 19.25 2.59
N GLU A 4 -1.07 20.20 2.24
CA GLU A 4 -2.50 19.96 1.93
C GLU A 4 -3.24 19.22 3.07
N VAL A 5 -2.99 19.65 4.31
CA VAL A 5 -3.64 19.18 5.54
C VAL A 5 -4.00 20.37 6.45
N PRO A 6 -4.96 20.21 7.37
CA PRO A 6 -5.24 21.19 8.43
C PRO A 6 -3.97 21.58 9.21
N GLU A 7 -3.90 22.83 9.70
CA GLU A 7 -2.71 23.39 10.37
C GLU A 7 -2.28 22.59 11.61
N ASP A 8 -3.23 21.99 12.34
CA ASP A 8 -2.99 21.14 13.50
C ASP A 8 -2.31 19.80 13.17
N ASN A 9 -2.34 19.39 11.89
CA ASN A 9 -1.74 18.16 11.39
C ASN A 9 -0.56 18.41 10.44
N LEU A 10 -0.17 19.67 10.25
CA LEU A 10 0.89 20.07 9.34
C LEU A 10 2.24 20.06 10.06
N GLU A 11 3.15 19.24 9.58
CA GLU A 11 4.53 19.21 10.06
C GLU A 11 5.30 20.46 9.58
N PRO A 12 6.25 21.00 10.38
CA PRO A 12 6.93 22.25 10.05
C PRO A 12 7.76 22.17 8.76
N SER A 13 8.41 21.04 8.52
CA SER A 13 9.15 20.76 7.28
C SER A 13 9.34 19.26 7.03
N ALA A 14 9.71 18.91 5.80
CA ALA A 14 10.13 17.55 5.45
C ALA A 14 11.35 17.11 6.29
N SER A 15 12.32 18.01 6.52
CA SER A 15 13.53 17.71 7.30
C SER A 15 13.19 17.37 8.74
N ASP A 16 12.31 18.14 9.38
CA ASP A 16 11.91 17.90 10.77
C ASP A 16 11.17 16.56 10.90
N SER A 17 10.30 16.25 9.93
CA SER A 17 9.60 14.96 9.87
C SER A 17 10.56 13.78 9.73
N ILE A 18 11.58 13.90 8.88
CA ILE A 18 12.60 12.86 8.68
C ILE A 18 13.43 12.69 9.96
N GLN A 19 13.91 13.79 10.54
CA GLN A 19 14.73 13.76 11.75
C GLN A 19 13.97 13.15 12.94
N ALA A 20 12.70 13.52 13.15
CA ALA A 20 11.87 12.95 14.20
C ALA A 20 11.65 11.44 13.99
N THR A 21 11.51 11.02 12.73
CA THR A 21 11.37 9.60 12.37
C THR A 21 12.64 8.81 12.63
N GLU A 22 13.80 9.35 12.29
CA GLU A 22 15.12 8.75 12.56
C GLU A 22 15.34 8.60 14.07
N GLN A 23 15.06 9.64 14.86
CA GLN A 23 15.16 9.60 16.32
C GLN A 23 14.26 8.52 16.94
N LEU A 24 13.05 8.33 16.40
CA LEU A 24 12.15 7.27 16.86
C LEU A 24 12.69 5.87 16.52
N ILE A 25 13.24 5.68 15.32
CA ILE A 25 13.87 4.40 14.94
C ILE A 25 15.03 4.09 15.89
N ASP A 26 15.93 5.05 16.11
CA ASP A 26 17.08 4.89 17.00
C ASP A 26 16.62 4.52 18.42
N TYR A 27 15.58 5.19 18.92
CA TYR A 27 14.99 4.89 20.21
C TYR A 27 14.47 3.44 20.29
N ILE A 28 13.68 2.99 19.31
CA ILE A 28 13.12 1.62 19.28
C ILE A 28 14.23 0.58 19.21
N GLN A 29 15.24 0.80 18.36
CA GLN A 29 16.36 -0.11 18.22
C GLN A 29 17.16 -0.22 19.53
N ASN A 30 17.37 0.90 20.23
CA ASN A 30 18.02 0.92 21.54
C ASN A 30 17.17 0.30 22.67
N LEU A 31 15.86 0.06 22.48
CA LEU A 31 15.09 -0.74 23.44
C LEU A 31 15.38 -2.24 23.31
N THR A 32 15.91 -2.69 22.17
CA THR A 32 16.04 -4.11 21.84
C THR A 32 17.38 -4.74 22.21
N HIS A 33 18.20 -4.10 23.05
CA HIS A 33 19.56 -4.52 23.46
C HIS A 33 19.71 -5.91 24.17
N ALA A 34 18.70 -6.78 24.16
CA ALA A 34 18.69 -8.04 24.92
C ALA A 34 18.76 -9.33 24.09
N SER A 35 18.78 -9.28 22.75
CA SER A 35 18.84 -10.48 21.91
C SER A 35 19.58 -10.22 20.59
N ASP A 36 20.29 -11.22 20.06
CA ASP A 36 20.94 -11.20 18.74
C ASP A 36 19.95 -11.02 17.56
N SER A 37 18.65 -11.03 17.84
CA SER A 37 17.58 -10.72 16.89
C SER A 37 16.60 -9.68 17.47
N PRO A 38 16.42 -8.50 16.83
CA PRO A 38 15.43 -7.53 17.28
C PRO A 38 14.01 -8.09 17.14
N LEU A 39 13.23 -8.05 18.23
CA LEU A 39 11.83 -8.49 18.23
C LEU A 39 10.89 -7.49 17.52
N ILE A 40 11.34 -6.25 17.32
CA ILE A 40 10.54 -5.15 16.77
C ILE A 40 11.27 -4.59 15.55
N HIS A 41 10.59 -4.61 14.39
CA HIS A 41 11.05 -3.98 13.16
C HIS A 41 10.19 -2.75 12.87
N PRO A 42 10.77 -1.53 12.83
CA PRO A 42 10.00 -0.35 12.45
C PRO A 42 9.60 -0.45 10.97
N ILE A 43 8.35 -0.09 10.68
CA ILE A 43 7.75 -0.02 9.34
C ILE A 43 7.10 1.36 9.22
N ILE A 44 7.62 2.22 8.34
CA ILE A 44 7.12 3.58 8.16
C ILE A 44 6.22 3.63 6.94
N THR A 45 4.92 3.73 7.20
CA THR A 45 3.88 3.95 6.19
C THR A 45 3.20 5.29 6.43
N PRO A 46 3.61 6.39 5.76
CA PRO A 46 2.96 7.67 5.97
C PRO A 46 1.48 7.58 5.59
N ARG A 47 0.62 7.74 6.60
CA ARG A 47 -0.82 7.85 6.41
C ARG A 47 -1.09 9.04 5.49
N PHE A 48 -1.92 8.85 4.47
CA PHE A 48 -2.22 9.87 3.44
C PHE A 48 -0.98 10.42 2.74
N SER A 49 -0.17 9.54 2.18
CA SER A 49 1.01 9.88 1.35
C SER A 49 0.80 10.85 0.16
N ILE A 50 -0.43 11.30 -0.12
CA ILE A 50 -0.73 12.42 -1.05
C ILE A 50 -0.44 13.79 -0.43
N SER A 51 -0.55 13.87 0.90
CA SER A 51 -0.24 15.01 1.77
C SER A 51 1.23 15.04 2.20
N CYS A 52 2.08 14.30 1.49
CA CYS A 52 3.52 14.28 1.69
C CYS A 52 4.21 14.81 0.44
N THR A 53 5.16 15.74 0.58
CA THR A 53 5.97 16.22 -0.54
C THR A 53 6.84 15.08 -1.10
N PRO A 54 7.27 15.16 -2.37
CA PRO A 54 8.23 14.21 -2.92
C PRO A 54 9.54 14.16 -2.14
N GLU A 55 9.95 15.28 -1.54
CA GLU A 55 11.14 15.36 -0.69
C GLU A 55 10.97 14.52 0.57
N LEU A 56 9.87 14.72 1.32
CA LEU A 56 9.56 13.91 2.50
C LEU A 56 9.45 12.43 2.15
N LEU A 57 8.72 12.08 1.08
CA LEU A 57 8.57 10.69 0.65
C LEU A 57 9.91 10.04 0.25
N ARG A 58 10.85 10.83 -0.29
CA ARG A 58 12.19 10.38 -0.64
C ARG A 58 13.10 10.29 0.59
N GLY A 59 12.99 11.22 1.53
CA GLY A 59 13.78 11.22 2.76
C GLY A 59 13.38 10.09 3.72
N LEU A 60 12.09 9.74 3.76
CA LEU A 60 11.61 8.55 4.47
C LEU A 60 12.03 7.23 3.82
N ARG A 61 12.75 7.26 2.68
CA ARG A 61 13.23 6.06 1.98
C ARG A 61 14.51 5.56 2.63
N THR A 62 14.43 5.03 3.86
CA THR A 62 15.56 4.38 4.52
C THR A 62 15.65 2.90 4.11
N PRO A 63 16.81 2.24 4.22
CA PRO A 63 16.97 0.82 3.85
C PRO A 63 16.01 -0.12 4.58
N LEU A 64 15.52 0.29 5.75
CA LEU A 64 14.64 -0.48 6.64
C LEU A 64 13.15 -0.18 6.43
N CYS A 65 12.80 0.88 5.69
CA CYS A 65 11.44 1.41 5.66
C CYS A 65 11.20 2.17 4.36
N THR A 66 10.42 1.62 3.44
CA THR A 66 9.84 2.44 2.38
C THR A 66 8.55 1.80 1.93
N TYR A 67 7.48 2.14 2.60
CA TYR A 67 6.29 1.34 2.54
C TYR A 67 5.08 2.24 2.31
N LYS A 68 4.57 2.24 1.08
CA LYS A 68 3.42 3.09 0.74
C LYS A 68 2.17 2.23 0.62
N LEU A 69 1.38 2.17 1.69
CA LEU A 69 -0.02 1.76 1.57
C LEU A 69 -0.78 2.89 0.89
N ILE A 70 -1.10 2.67 -0.38
CA ILE A 70 -1.89 3.63 -1.14
C ILE A 70 -3.35 3.27 -1.00
N PHE A 71 -4.06 4.24 -0.44
CA PHE A 71 -5.50 4.30 -0.45
C PHE A 71 -5.91 5.01 -1.74
N PRO A 72 -6.50 4.31 -2.72
CA PRO A 72 -6.71 4.86 -4.05
C PRO A 72 -7.65 6.09 -4.11
N LYS A 73 -8.40 6.41 -3.04
CA LYS A 73 -9.21 7.64 -2.93
C LYS A 73 -9.70 7.91 -1.50
N THR A 74 -9.02 8.63 -0.62
CA THR A 74 -9.67 8.97 0.68
C THR A 74 -10.67 10.11 0.45
N LEU A 75 -11.80 10.06 1.14
CA LEU A 75 -12.83 11.10 1.16
C LEU A 75 -12.13 12.47 1.14
N THR A 76 -12.49 13.31 0.17
CA THR A 76 -12.01 14.69 -0.08
C THR A 76 -10.56 14.96 -0.52
N ASN A 77 -9.60 14.02 -0.47
CA ASN A 77 -8.16 14.36 -0.60
C ASN A 77 -7.47 14.00 -1.93
N GLY A 78 -8.23 13.85 -3.03
CA GLY A 78 -7.67 13.60 -4.36
C GLY A 78 -7.42 12.13 -4.72
N VAL A 79 -6.82 11.90 -5.90
CA VAL A 79 -6.53 10.57 -6.44
C VAL A 79 -5.03 10.32 -6.36
N ALA A 80 -4.61 9.27 -5.67
CA ALA A 80 -3.19 8.97 -5.48
C ALA A 80 -2.52 8.61 -6.83
N PRO A 81 -1.43 9.27 -7.24
CA PRO A 81 -0.74 9.01 -8.51
C PRO A 81 0.15 7.77 -8.42
N ILE A 82 -0.47 6.58 -8.31
CA ILE A 82 0.22 5.29 -8.14
C ILE A 82 1.30 5.08 -9.20
N GLY A 83 0.98 5.37 -10.47
CA GLY A 83 1.93 5.20 -11.56
C GLY A 83 3.21 6.03 -11.39
N LYS A 84 3.10 7.26 -10.91
CA LYS A 84 4.26 8.12 -10.61
C LYS A 84 5.16 7.52 -9.53
N TYR A 85 4.55 6.90 -8.51
CA TYR A 85 5.32 6.27 -7.43
C TYR A 85 6.03 5.01 -7.89
N LEU A 86 5.37 4.19 -8.72
CA LEU A 86 5.99 3.01 -9.33
C LEU A 86 7.16 3.40 -10.23
N ASP A 87 6.99 4.43 -11.07
CA ASP A 87 8.07 4.93 -11.94
C ASP A 87 9.26 5.52 -11.15
N ALA A 88 9.01 6.02 -9.94
CA ALA A 88 10.06 6.47 -9.01
C ALA A 88 10.71 5.32 -8.20
N GLY A 89 10.29 4.08 -8.44
CA GLY A 89 10.75 2.89 -7.72
C GLY A 89 10.31 2.83 -6.27
N THR A 90 9.27 3.56 -5.87
CA THR A 90 8.69 3.47 -4.53
C THR A 90 7.92 2.15 -4.39
N LYS A 91 8.13 1.40 -3.31
CA LYS A 91 7.32 0.21 -3.03
C LYS A 91 5.89 0.63 -2.68
N VAL A 92 4.91 -0.02 -3.29
CA VAL A 92 3.48 0.32 -3.16
C VAL A 92 2.66 -0.92 -2.85
N GLY A 93 1.77 -0.79 -1.87
CA GLY A 93 0.78 -1.78 -1.47
C GLY A 93 -0.62 -1.17 -1.45
N LEU A 94 -1.66 -2.01 -1.43
CA LEU A 94 -3.04 -1.56 -1.26
C LEU A 94 -3.50 -1.73 0.19
N GLY A 95 -4.27 -0.75 0.67
CA GLY A 95 -4.93 -0.81 1.96
C GLY A 95 -6.42 -0.45 1.87
N THR A 96 -7.20 -0.89 2.85
CA THR A 96 -8.66 -0.67 2.90
C THR A 96 -9.03 0.68 3.50
N ASP A 97 -8.22 1.22 4.43
CA ASP A 97 -8.47 2.48 5.14
C ASP A 97 -9.73 2.44 6.02
N VAL A 98 -10.11 1.29 6.58
CA VAL A 98 -11.21 1.26 7.55
C VAL A 98 -10.80 2.02 8.82
N SER A 99 -11.60 2.93 9.38
CA SER A 99 -12.99 3.29 9.04
C SER A 99 -13.15 4.51 8.11
N GLY A 100 -12.08 5.07 7.57
CA GLY A 100 -12.13 6.11 6.52
C GLY A 100 -12.80 5.64 5.22
N ARG A 101 -12.84 4.32 4.98
CA ARG A 101 -13.75 3.65 4.04
C ARG A 101 -14.67 2.66 4.77
N PHE A 102 -15.75 2.31 4.10
CA PHE A 102 -16.82 1.46 4.64
C PHE A 102 -16.65 -0.04 4.37
N ASN A 103 -15.64 -0.48 3.60
CA ASN A 103 -15.50 -1.87 3.19
C ASN A 103 -14.09 -2.43 3.52
N PRO A 104 -13.99 -3.54 4.28
CA PRO A 104 -12.72 -4.17 4.67
C PRO A 104 -12.09 -5.04 3.58
N SER A 105 -12.73 -5.24 2.42
CA SER A 105 -12.25 -6.11 1.35
C SER A 105 -11.09 -5.49 0.56
N ILE A 106 -9.97 -6.21 0.46
CA ILE A 106 -8.85 -5.84 -0.43
C ILE A 106 -9.25 -5.94 -1.90
N LEU A 107 -10.21 -6.81 -2.27
CA LEU A 107 -10.74 -6.85 -3.63
C LEU A 107 -11.43 -5.53 -4.00
N ASN A 108 -12.14 -4.92 -3.04
CA ASN A 108 -12.72 -3.60 -3.23
C ASN A 108 -11.62 -2.51 -3.34
N ALA A 109 -10.51 -2.64 -2.59
CA ALA A 109 -9.36 -1.74 -2.74
C ALA A 109 -8.71 -1.85 -4.14
N ILE A 110 -8.60 -3.06 -4.71
CA ILE A 110 -8.15 -3.31 -6.08
C ILE A 110 -9.04 -2.58 -7.09
N GLN A 111 -10.37 -2.71 -6.95
CA GLN A 111 -11.33 -2.06 -7.84
C GLN A 111 -11.19 -0.54 -7.79
N HIS A 112 -11.08 0.03 -6.58
CA HIS A 112 -10.85 1.46 -6.41
C HIS A 112 -9.52 1.92 -7.02
N ALA A 113 -8.44 1.14 -6.90
CA ALA A 113 -7.16 1.45 -7.53
C ALA A 113 -7.22 1.39 -9.06
N SER A 114 -7.99 0.44 -9.63
CA SER A 114 -8.29 0.40 -11.07
C SER A 114 -8.97 1.68 -11.53
N ILE A 115 -10.03 2.11 -10.83
CA ILE A 115 -10.78 3.33 -11.14
C ILE A 115 -9.89 4.55 -11.01
N ALA A 116 -9.12 4.67 -9.94
CA ALA A 116 -8.18 5.76 -9.70
C ALA A 116 -7.17 5.92 -10.86
N SER A 117 -6.56 4.82 -11.30
CA SER A 117 -5.61 4.85 -12.42
C SER A 117 -6.25 5.31 -13.74
N LYS A 118 -7.51 4.93 -13.98
CA LYS A 118 -8.27 5.35 -15.16
C LYS A 118 -8.59 6.84 -15.09
N VAL A 119 -8.99 7.36 -13.93
CA VAL A 119 -9.26 8.79 -13.73
C VAL A 119 -8.00 9.61 -14.00
N ILE A 120 -6.85 9.22 -13.45
CA ILE A 120 -5.58 9.91 -13.70
C ILE A 120 -5.20 9.85 -15.18
N SER A 121 -5.36 8.69 -15.82
CA SER A 121 -5.08 8.54 -17.25
C SER A 121 -5.97 9.44 -18.12
N LEU A 122 -7.23 9.68 -17.72
CA LEU A 122 -8.14 10.59 -18.44
C LEU A 122 -7.83 12.07 -18.21
N GLN A 123 -7.20 12.42 -17.10
CA GLN A 123 -6.79 13.80 -16.80
C GLN A 123 -5.50 14.21 -17.52
N HIS A 124 -4.79 13.25 -18.13
CA HIS A 124 -3.58 13.52 -18.89
C HIS A 124 -3.89 14.29 -20.17
N ASN A 125 -3.14 15.36 -20.44
CA ASN A 125 -3.29 16.14 -21.67
C ASN A 125 -2.90 15.28 -22.87
N LEU A 126 -3.80 15.13 -23.84
CA LEU A 126 -3.55 14.36 -25.07
C LEU A 126 -2.38 14.91 -25.89
N SER A 127 -2.04 16.19 -25.68
CA SER A 127 -0.90 16.87 -26.31
C SER A 127 0.45 16.47 -25.73
N ASP A 128 0.48 15.93 -24.50
CA ASP A 128 1.72 15.49 -23.87
C ASP A 128 2.03 14.04 -24.27
N PRO A 129 3.21 13.77 -24.85
CA PRO A 129 3.56 12.41 -25.26
C PRO A 129 3.62 11.48 -24.04
N LEU A 130 2.93 10.35 -24.15
CA LEU A 130 3.00 9.29 -23.14
C LEU A 130 4.41 8.73 -23.08
N LYS A 131 5.03 8.83 -21.90
CA LYS A 131 6.34 8.22 -21.62
C LYS A 131 6.14 6.74 -21.26
N PRO A 132 7.10 5.87 -21.57
CA PRO A 132 7.09 4.50 -21.04
C PRO A 132 7.04 4.51 -19.50
N GLY A 133 6.26 3.60 -18.92
CA GLY A 133 6.10 3.48 -17.46
C GLY A 133 4.64 3.29 -17.05
N TYR A 134 4.36 3.57 -15.79
CA TYR A 134 3.04 3.45 -15.18
C TYR A 134 2.32 4.80 -15.07
N ASN A 135 3.04 5.92 -15.01
CA ASN A 135 2.45 7.23 -14.82
C ASN A 135 1.53 7.60 -15.99
N ASN A 136 0.35 8.17 -15.69
CA ASN A 136 -0.69 8.52 -16.66
C ASN A 136 -1.26 7.34 -17.48
N HIS A 137 -0.95 6.10 -17.10
CA HIS A 137 -1.48 4.89 -17.70
C HIS A 137 -2.49 4.19 -16.78
N LYS A 138 -3.37 3.39 -17.40
CA LYS A 138 -4.25 2.48 -16.67
C LYS A 138 -3.40 1.34 -16.09
N LEU A 139 -3.60 1.02 -14.81
CA LEU A 139 -2.91 -0.12 -14.20
C LEU A 139 -3.57 -1.42 -14.67
N SER A 140 -2.73 -2.39 -15.05
CA SER A 140 -3.19 -3.74 -15.44
C SER A 140 -3.73 -4.50 -14.23
N VAL A 141 -4.57 -5.51 -14.45
CA VAL A 141 -5.04 -6.40 -13.38
C VAL A 141 -3.86 -7.09 -12.67
N ALA A 142 -2.86 -7.55 -13.41
CA ALA A 142 -1.65 -8.14 -12.84
C ALA A 142 -0.91 -7.16 -11.90
N THR A 143 -0.78 -5.89 -12.31
CA THR A 143 -0.21 -4.84 -11.46
C THR A 143 -1.05 -4.64 -10.20
N LEU A 144 -2.37 -4.58 -10.32
CA LEU A 144 -3.24 -4.37 -9.16
C LEU A 144 -3.19 -5.55 -8.17
N VAL A 145 -3.14 -6.80 -8.68
CA VAL A 145 -2.95 -8.01 -7.85
C VAL A 145 -1.57 -8.00 -7.19
N TYR A 146 -0.53 -7.59 -7.91
CA TYR A 146 0.80 -7.41 -7.33
C TYR A 146 0.76 -6.44 -6.15
N LEU A 147 0.15 -5.26 -6.31
CA LEU A 147 0.02 -4.27 -5.21
C LEU A 147 -0.77 -4.83 -4.02
N ALA A 148 -1.72 -5.73 -4.26
CA ALA A 148 -2.52 -6.38 -3.21
C ALA A 148 -1.81 -7.57 -2.53
N THR A 149 -0.70 -8.06 -3.09
CA THR A 149 0.01 -9.26 -2.63
C THR A 149 1.48 -8.93 -2.36
N LEU A 150 2.39 -9.23 -3.30
CA LEU A 150 3.83 -9.02 -3.13
C LEU A 150 4.19 -7.55 -2.90
N GLY A 151 3.52 -6.60 -3.56
CA GLY A 151 3.72 -5.18 -3.31
C GLY A 151 3.31 -4.78 -1.89
N GLY A 152 2.27 -5.40 -1.32
CA GLY A 152 1.87 -5.25 0.08
C GLY A 152 2.88 -5.85 1.05
N ALA A 153 3.37 -7.06 0.77
CA ALA A 153 4.42 -7.73 1.55
C ALA A 153 5.72 -6.91 1.54
N GLN A 154 6.11 -6.42 0.37
CA GLN A 154 7.18 -5.45 0.18
C GLN A 154 6.93 -4.15 0.92
N VAL A 155 5.67 -3.76 1.18
CA VAL A 155 5.29 -2.62 2.01
C VAL A 155 5.32 -2.96 3.51
N CYS A 156 5.51 -4.20 3.90
CA CYS A 156 5.60 -4.58 5.30
C CYS A 156 6.98 -5.14 5.68
N GLY A 157 7.93 -5.21 4.73
CA GLY A 157 9.22 -5.87 4.99
C GLY A 157 9.08 -7.38 5.14
N LEU A 158 8.02 -7.95 4.57
CA LEU A 158 7.70 -9.37 4.63
C LEU A 158 7.81 -10.02 3.25
N GLU A 159 8.49 -9.37 2.31
CA GLU A 159 8.64 -9.89 0.95
C GLU A 159 9.45 -11.17 0.87
N ASP A 160 10.24 -11.51 1.88
CA ASP A 160 11.00 -12.77 1.91
C ASP A 160 10.17 -13.92 2.51
N ASP A 161 9.11 -13.60 3.27
CA ASP A 161 8.27 -14.59 3.95
C ASP A 161 6.95 -14.87 3.22
N ILE A 162 6.33 -13.86 2.61
CA ILE A 162 4.97 -13.95 2.04
C ILE A 162 4.81 -13.20 0.71
N GLY A 163 3.58 -13.17 0.19
CA GLY A 163 3.17 -12.34 -0.96
C GLY A 163 3.37 -12.97 -2.35
N SER A 164 4.04 -14.12 -2.44
CA SER A 164 4.19 -14.88 -3.69
C SER A 164 4.41 -16.37 -3.43
N PHE A 165 4.15 -17.22 -4.43
CA PHE A 165 4.50 -18.64 -4.36
C PHE A 165 5.97 -18.84 -4.77
N ALA A 166 6.84 -18.98 -3.78
CA ALA A 166 8.26 -19.29 -3.97
C ALA A 166 8.72 -20.25 -2.87
N LEU A 167 9.73 -21.07 -3.17
CA LEU A 167 10.35 -21.95 -2.16
C LEU A 167 10.91 -21.10 -1.01
N GLY A 168 10.71 -21.56 0.22
CA GLY A 168 11.13 -20.87 1.44
C GLY A 168 10.10 -19.91 2.03
N LYS A 169 9.06 -19.54 1.26
CA LYS A 169 7.97 -18.69 1.75
C LYS A 169 6.86 -19.48 2.45
N SER A 170 6.16 -18.79 3.35
CA SER A 170 4.94 -19.30 3.98
C SER A 170 3.81 -19.45 2.97
N PHE A 171 2.93 -20.42 3.20
CA PHE A 171 1.78 -20.71 2.33
C PHE A 171 0.55 -19.89 2.72
N ASP A 172 0.65 -18.57 2.54
CA ASP A 172 -0.44 -17.62 2.76
C ASP A 172 -1.26 -17.50 1.46
N ALA A 173 -2.30 -18.32 1.33
CA ALA A 173 -3.04 -18.49 0.09
C ALA A 173 -4.56 -18.44 0.27
N LEU A 174 -5.25 -18.07 -0.80
CA LEU A 174 -6.71 -18.12 -0.90
C LEU A 174 -7.11 -19.04 -2.05
N LEU A 175 -8.02 -19.98 -1.78
CA LEU A 175 -8.67 -20.75 -2.83
C LEU A 175 -9.85 -19.94 -3.39
N VAL A 176 -9.78 -19.54 -4.66
CA VAL A 176 -10.79 -18.70 -5.30
C VAL A 176 -11.62 -19.50 -6.30
N LYS A 177 -12.92 -19.66 -6.02
CA LYS A 177 -13.89 -20.27 -6.95
C LYS A 177 -14.54 -19.16 -7.79
N VAL A 178 -14.40 -19.23 -9.12
CA VAL A 178 -14.93 -18.24 -10.07
C VAL A 178 -16.16 -18.69 -10.86
N SER A 179 -16.71 -19.87 -10.54
CA SER A 179 -17.92 -20.38 -11.19
C SER A 179 -19.16 -19.58 -10.79
N SER A 180 -20.22 -19.66 -11.58
CA SER A 180 -21.54 -19.06 -11.27
C SER A 180 -22.17 -19.51 -9.94
N GLU A 181 -21.79 -20.67 -9.42
CA GLU A 181 -22.23 -21.17 -8.11
C GLU A 181 -21.51 -20.53 -6.92
N ALA A 182 -20.43 -19.77 -7.17
CA ALA A 182 -19.71 -19.10 -6.11
C ALA A 182 -20.56 -17.94 -5.58
N GLY A 183 -20.67 -17.85 -4.25
CA GLY A 183 -21.27 -16.68 -3.59
C GLY A 183 -20.45 -15.41 -3.82
N ASN A 184 -21.00 -14.26 -3.45
CA ASN A 184 -20.26 -13.01 -3.50
C ASN A 184 -19.17 -13.00 -2.40
N PRO A 185 -17.88 -12.90 -2.74
CA PRO A 185 -16.80 -12.90 -1.75
C PRO A 185 -16.82 -11.67 -0.80
N ASP A 186 -17.54 -10.61 -1.15
CA ASP A 186 -17.72 -9.43 -0.28
C ASP A 186 -18.84 -9.62 0.77
N LEU A 187 -19.61 -10.70 0.69
CA LEU A 187 -20.62 -11.05 1.68
C LEU A 187 -20.08 -12.16 2.57
N TYR A 188 -19.84 -11.88 3.85
CA TYR A 188 -19.57 -12.93 4.83
C TYR A 188 -20.86 -13.74 5.01
N PRO A 189 -20.95 -14.99 4.52
CA PRO A 189 -22.12 -15.81 4.71
C PRO A 189 -22.02 -16.34 6.14
N GLY A 190 -22.67 -15.65 7.08
CA GLY A 190 -22.64 -16.07 8.48
C GLY A 190 -22.96 -17.57 8.62
N GLY A 191 -21.95 -18.35 9.02
CA GLY A 191 -22.07 -19.69 9.60
C GLY A 191 -22.81 -20.74 8.78
N LYS A 192 -22.05 -21.50 7.97
CA LYS A 192 -22.12 -22.97 7.81
C LYS A 192 -21.14 -23.38 6.71
N GLU A 193 -19.89 -23.66 7.07
CA GLU A 193 -18.97 -24.32 6.15
C GLU A 193 -18.56 -25.67 6.73
N ASP A 194 -18.98 -26.73 6.03
CA ASP A 194 -18.35 -28.05 6.09
C ASP A 194 -16.97 -27.89 5.46
N VAL A 195 -15.96 -27.78 6.31
CA VAL A 195 -14.54 -27.72 5.92
C VAL A 195 -14.10 -28.94 5.09
N ASP A 196 -14.81 -30.06 5.20
CA ASP A 196 -14.55 -31.30 4.45
C ASP A 196 -14.88 -31.23 2.95
N LYS A 197 -15.52 -30.16 2.46
CA LYS A 197 -15.85 -30.02 1.03
C LYS A 197 -14.67 -29.56 0.16
N TYR A 198 -13.59 -29.09 0.79
CA TYR A 198 -12.48 -28.42 0.12
C TYR A 198 -11.13 -29.18 0.24
N LEU A 199 -11.14 -30.37 0.83
CA LEU A 199 -10.04 -31.35 0.83
C LEU A 199 -10.38 -32.53 -0.09
#